data_AF-V4TXX9-F1
#
_entry.id   AF-V4TXX9-F1
#
_cell.length_a   1.000
_cell.length_b   1.000
_cell.length_c   1.000
_cell.angle_alpha   90.00
_cell.angle_beta   90.00
_cell.angle_gamma   90.00
#
_symmetry.space_group_name_H-M   'P 1'
#
loop_
_entity.id
_entity.type
_entity.pdbx_description
1 polymer ?
#
loop_
_entity_poly.entity_id
_entity_poly.type
_entity_poly.pdbx_seq_one_letter_code
_entity_poly.pdbx_strand_id
1 'polypeptide(L)'
;MAGVGEAQRRQAGRSRPLHPSGRGPPPPPPRPRFEPVDREKTCPLLLRVFTKIGGHHSREDFAVRGKEPKDEVQIYTWKDATLRELTDLVKEVAPAARRRDARLSFAFVYPDKNGRFMVREVGKTFSYEGRRQLDDGKMLAELGFEIGDYLDVAIL
;
A
#
# COMPACT_ATOMS: atom_id res chain seq x y z
N MET A 1 -69.98 27.76 19.79
CA MET A 1 -71.02 27.68 18.76
C MET A 1 -70.31 27.46 17.43
N ALA A 2 -70.33 26.25 16.84
CA ALA A 2 -71.33 25.81 15.86
C ALA A 2 -71.44 26.81 14.69
N GLY A 3 -71.20 26.51 13.42
CA GLY A 3 -70.98 25.28 12.64
C GLY A 3 -71.01 25.69 11.15
N VAL A 4 -71.23 24.73 10.25
CA VAL A 4 -71.44 24.81 8.78
C VAL A 4 -70.18 25.00 7.90
N GLY A 5 -69.94 24.26 6.82
CA GLY A 5 -70.69 23.21 6.13
C GLY A 5 -69.95 22.79 4.84
N GLU A 6 -70.11 21.51 4.46
CA GLU A 6 -70.12 20.91 3.10
C GLU A 6 -69.06 21.34 2.06
N ALA A 7 -68.14 20.46 1.67
CA ALA A 7 -68.27 19.40 0.66
C ALA A 7 -68.25 19.88 -0.81
N GLN A 8 -67.30 19.30 -1.56
CA GLN A 8 -67.48 18.71 -2.90
C GLN A 8 -66.58 19.22 -4.06
N ARG A 9 -65.54 18.40 -4.31
CA ARG A 9 -65.14 17.78 -5.60
C ARG A 9 -64.26 18.52 -6.64
N ARG A 10 -63.24 17.72 -7.02
CA ARG A 10 -62.71 17.37 -8.37
C ARG A 10 -61.57 18.23 -8.95
N GLN A 11 -60.37 17.64 -8.93
CA GLN A 11 -59.56 17.28 -10.11
C GLN A 11 -58.35 16.45 -9.62
N ALA A 12 -58.34 15.12 -9.73
CA ALA A 12 -58.04 14.31 -10.91
C ALA A 12 -56.62 14.55 -11.48
N GLY A 13 -55.71 13.60 -11.19
CA GLY A 13 -54.85 13.00 -12.21
C GLY A 13 -53.38 13.43 -12.27
N ARG A 14 -52.51 12.70 -11.54
CA ARG A 14 -51.29 12.06 -12.10
C ARG A 14 -50.55 11.24 -11.03
N SER A 15 -51.05 10.04 -10.76
CA SER A 15 -50.25 9.02 -10.08
C SER A 15 -49.27 8.44 -11.10
N ARG A 16 -48.02 8.92 -11.11
CA ARG A 16 -46.93 8.26 -11.85
C ARG A 16 -46.62 6.93 -11.12
N PRO A 17 -46.60 5.78 -11.80
CA PRO A 17 -46.14 4.55 -11.17
C PRO A 17 -44.66 4.68 -10.84
N LEU A 18 -44.31 4.47 -9.57
CA LEU A 18 -42.94 4.38 -9.10
C LEU A 18 -42.31 3.14 -9.73
N HIS A 19 -41.33 3.34 -10.61
CA HIS A 19 -40.50 2.25 -11.13
C HIS A 19 -39.76 1.58 -9.96
N PRO A 20 -39.71 0.24 -9.88
CA PRO A 20 -38.86 -0.43 -8.91
C PRO A 20 -37.41 -0.12 -9.25
N SER A 21 -36.70 0.44 -8.28
CA SER A 21 -35.28 0.73 -8.32
C SER A 21 -34.50 -0.49 -8.82
N GLY A 22 -33.85 -0.35 -9.97
CA GLY A 22 -32.94 -1.35 -10.49
C GLY A 22 -31.88 -1.66 -9.42
N ARG A 23 -31.74 -2.94 -9.08
CA ARG A 23 -30.66 -3.43 -8.22
C ARG A 23 -29.35 -2.96 -8.85
N GLY A 24 -28.60 -2.13 -8.13
CA GLY A 24 -27.24 -1.76 -8.52
C GLY A 24 -26.37 -3.01 -8.71
N PRO A 25 -25.25 -2.90 -9.44
CA PRO A 25 -24.32 -4.02 -9.57
C PRO A 25 -23.92 -4.53 -8.18
N PRO A 26 -23.78 -5.86 -8.00
CA PRO A 26 -23.35 -6.41 -6.72
C PRO A 26 -22.01 -5.81 -6.31
N PRO A 27 -21.77 -5.59 -5.00
CA PRO A 27 -20.48 -5.13 -4.54
C PRO A 27 -19.38 -6.07 -5.03
N PRO A 28 -18.19 -5.55 -5.41
CA PRO A 28 -17.09 -6.40 -5.83
C PRO A 28 -16.76 -7.40 -4.70
N PRO A 29 -16.33 -8.62 -5.06
CA PRO A 29 -15.97 -9.61 -4.05
C PRO A 29 -14.90 -9.03 -3.12
N PRO A 30 -14.94 -9.34 -1.81
CA PRO A 30 -13.91 -8.92 -0.89
C PRO A 30 -12.57 -9.41 -1.43
N ARG A 31 -11.62 -8.49 -1.60
CA ARG A 31 -10.25 -8.87 -1.94
C ARG A 31 -9.78 -9.86 -0.87
N PRO A 32 -9.15 -10.99 -1.24
CA PRO A 32 -8.62 -11.92 -0.26
C PRO A 32 -7.74 -11.13 0.69
N ARG A 33 -8.17 -11.06 1.96
CA ARG A 33 -7.40 -10.39 3.00
C ARG A 33 -6.19 -11.27 3.24
N PHE A 34 -5.00 -10.69 3.17
CA PHE A 34 -3.81 -11.43 3.55
C PHE A 34 -3.92 -11.76 5.05
N GLU A 35 -3.85 -13.05 5.39
CA GLU A 35 -3.86 -13.47 6.78
C GLU A 35 -2.48 -13.24 7.40
N PRO A 36 -2.41 -12.77 8.66
CA PRO A 36 -1.14 -12.65 9.39
C PRO A 36 -0.36 -13.96 9.37
N VAL A 37 0.97 -13.88 9.22
CA VAL A 37 1.82 -15.07 9.14
C VAL A 37 2.15 -15.55 10.54
N ASP A 38 2.02 -16.86 10.80
CA ASP A 38 2.57 -17.47 12.01
C ASP A 38 4.11 -17.52 11.89
N ARG A 39 4.78 -16.49 12.42
CA ARG A 39 6.24 -16.29 12.33
C ARG A 39 7.05 -17.33 13.12
N GLU A 40 6.44 -18.05 14.05
CA GLU A 40 7.12 -19.13 14.79
C GLU A 40 7.21 -20.42 13.97
N LYS A 41 6.20 -20.67 13.13
CA LYS A 41 6.11 -21.88 12.30
C LYS A 41 6.54 -21.66 10.86
N THR A 42 6.65 -20.41 10.42
CA THR A 42 6.97 -20.06 9.03
C THR A 42 8.42 -19.59 8.95
N CYS A 43 9.21 -20.23 8.09
CA CYS A 43 10.58 -19.79 7.82
C CYS A 43 10.57 -18.38 7.20
N PRO A 44 11.39 -17.43 7.69
CA PRO A 44 11.48 -16.10 7.10
C PRO A 44 12.05 -16.15 5.67
N LEU A 45 11.66 -15.17 4.86
CA LEU A 45 12.24 -14.92 3.56
C LEU A 45 13.41 -13.94 3.66
N LEU A 46 14.38 -14.08 2.75
CA LEU A 46 15.46 -13.12 2.57
C LEU A 46 14.97 -11.97 1.68
N LEU A 47 14.89 -10.76 2.24
CA LEU A 47 14.58 -9.53 1.53
C LEU A 47 15.87 -8.74 1.29
N ARG A 48 16.17 -8.48 0.02
CA ARG A 48 17.30 -7.62 -0.38
C ARG A 48 16.81 -6.18 -0.46
N VAL A 49 17.36 -5.32 0.38
CA VAL A 49 16.98 -3.91 0.51
C VAL A 49 18.13 -3.03 0.05
N PHE A 50 17.90 -2.15 -0.90
CA PHE A 50 18.87 -1.18 -1.39
C PHE A 50 18.49 0.19 -0.87
N THR A 51 19.44 0.93 -0.30
CA THR A 51 19.16 2.26 0.26
C THR A 51 19.86 3.36 -0.54
N LYS A 52 19.20 4.51 -0.71
CA LYS A 52 19.79 5.67 -1.40
C LYS A 52 19.29 6.98 -0.82
N ILE A 53 20.19 7.96 -0.71
CA ILE A 53 19.86 9.30 -0.22
C ILE A 53 19.38 10.17 -1.39
N GLY A 54 18.28 10.90 -1.18
CA GLY A 54 17.77 11.91 -2.10
C GLY A 54 16.91 11.39 -3.26
N GLY A 55 16.70 10.08 -3.38
CA GLY A 55 15.83 9.50 -4.40
C GLY A 55 16.01 8.00 -4.60
N HIS A 56 15.16 7.40 -5.42
CA HIS A 56 15.23 5.98 -5.76
C HIS A 56 16.39 5.68 -6.72
N HIS A 57 16.82 4.41 -6.74
CA HIS A 57 17.68 3.91 -7.79
C HIS A 57 16.93 3.87 -9.13
N SER A 58 17.69 4.03 -10.22
CA SER A 58 17.14 3.87 -11.57
C SER A 58 17.00 2.38 -11.88
N ARG A 59 16.12 2.03 -12.82
CA ARG A 59 15.99 0.63 -13.26
C ARG A 59 17.29 0.11 -13.90
N GLU A 60 18.08 1.01 -14.49
CA GLU A 60 19.37 0.71 -15.12
C GLU A 60 20.39 0.22 -14.08
N ASP A 61 20.31 0.72 -12.84
CA ASP A 61 21.18 0.29 -11.73
C ASP A 61 20.98 -1.19 -11.36
N PHE A 62 19.82 -1.77 -11.69
CA PHE A 62 19.50 -3.18 -11.45
C PHE A 62 19.59 -4.06 -12.68
N ALA A 63 19.90 -3.49 -13.86
CA ALA A 63 19.84 -4.21 -15.13
C ALA A 63 20.85 -5.37 -15.23
N VAL A 64 21.99 -5.26 -14.56
CA VAL A 64 23.07 -6.26 -14.62
C VAL A 64 23.17 -6.98 -13.28
N ARG A 65 22.83 -8.28 -13.28
CA ARG A 65 23.03 -9.16 -12.12
C ARG A 65 24.48 -9.14 -11.66
N GLY A 66 24.71 -8.99 -10.36
CA GLY A 66 26.03 -8.89 -9.74
C GLY A 66 26.64 -7.48 -9.78
N LYS A 67 25.94 -6.51 -10.39
CA LYS A 67 26.33 -5.09 -10.39
C LYS A 67 25.25 -4.21 -9.76
N GLU A 68 24.36 -4.80 -8.96
CA GLU A 68 23.39 -4.03 -8.17
C GLU A 68 24.11 -3.04 -7.23
N PRO A 69 23.41 -1.99 -6.75
CA PRO A 69 23.98 -1.01 -5.83
C PRO A 69 24.64 -1.67 -4.62
N LYS A 70 25.78 -1.12 -4.19
CA LYS A 70 26.59 -1.72 -3.12
C LYS A 70 25.99 -1.55 -1.72
N ASP A 71 25.12 -0.57 -1.54
CA ASP A 71 24.43 -0.27 -0.27
C ASP A 71 23.23 -1.22 -0.07
N GLU A 72 23.48 -2.52 -0.27
CA GLU A 72 22.55 -3.62 -0.03
C GLU A 72 22.54 -4.00 1.45
N VAL A 73 21.34 -4.14 1.99
CA VAL A 73 21.06 -4.65 3.32
C VAL A 73 20.16 -5.87 3.16
N GLN A 74 20.54 -6.95 3.83
CA GLN A 74 19.76 -8.19 3.81
C GLN A 74 18.94 -8.30 5.09
N ILE A 75 17.63 -8.44 4.93
CA ILE A 75 16.68 -8.51 6.03
C ILE A 75 15.95 -9.86 5.97
N TYR A 76 15.97 -10.61 7.07
CA TYR A 76 15.12 -11.78 7.23
C TYR A 76 13.77 -11.34 7.79
N THR A 77 12.70 -11.58 7.02
CA THR A 77 11.35 -11.11 7.39
C THR A 77 10.26 -12.00 6.82
N TRP A 78 8.99 -11.59 6.93
CA TRP A 78 7.84 -12.31 6.41
C TRP A 78 7.00 -11.40 5.52
N LYS A 79 6.06 -11.98 4.78
CA LYS A 79 5.17 -11.24 3.88
C LYS A 79 4.20 -10.30 4.60
N ASP A 80 3.93 -10.52 5.88
CA ASP A 80 3.14 -9.59 6.72
C ASP A 80 3.97 -8.42 7.28
N ALA A 81 5.27 -8.32 6.96
CA ALA A 81 6.09 -7.23 7.46
C ALA A 81 5.57 -5.88 6.98
N THR A 82 5.40 -4.98 7.93
CA THR A 82 4.89 -3.63 7.68
C THR A 82 5.99 -2.69 7.18
N LEU A 83 5.60 -1.62 6.47
CA LEU A 83 6.56 -0.57 6.11
C LEU A 83 7.19 0.07 7.35
N ARG A 84 6.49 0.07 8.49
CA ARG A 84 7.06 0.52 9.75
C ARG A 84 8.16 -0.39 10.28
N GLU A 85 7.94 -1.70 10.33
CA GLU A 85 8.98 -2.66 10.71
C GLU A 85 10.24 -2.49 9.84
N LEU A 86 10.05 -2.35 8.52
CA LEU A 86 11.14 -2.13 7.58
C LEU A 86 11.85 -0.78 7.81
N THR A 87 11.11 0.27 8.18
CA THR A 87 11.68 1.58 8.52
C THR A 87 12.61 1.51 9.72
N ASP A 88 12.19 0.81 10.77
CA ASP A 88 12.99 0.67 11.99
C ASP A 88 14.25 -0.17 11.74
N LEU A 89 14.16 -1.22 10.92
CA LEU A 89 15.33 -2.01 10.50
C LEU A 89 16.30 -1.19 9.64
N VAL A 90 15.80 -0.41 8.67
CA VAL A 90 16.64 0.47 7.84
C VAL A 90 17.37 1.52 8.69
N LYS A 91 16.75 2.01 9.76
CA LYS A 91 17.40 2.93 10.70
C LYS A 91 18.59 2.31 11.41
N GLU A 92 18.60 1.01 11.68
CA GLU A 92 19.74 0.35 12.34
C GLU A 92 21.00 0.41 11.47
N VAL A 93 20.84 0.30 10.15
CA VAL A 93 21.93 0.20 9.17
C VAL A 93 22.27 1.51 8.47
N ALA A 94 21.31 2.42 8.29
CA ALA A 94 21.48 3.68 7.57
C ALA A 94 21.29 4.89 8.51
N PRO A 95 22.38 5.54 8.99
CA PRO A 95 22.28 6.68 9.91
C PRO A 95 21.45 7.85 9.35
N ALA A 96 21.46 8.06 8.03
CA ALA A 96 20.67 9.11 7.36
C ALA A 96 19.16 8.92 7.59
N ALA A 97 18.69 7.68 7.72
CA ALA A 97 17.30 7.38 8.01
C ALA A 97 16.88 7.72 9.44
N ARG A 98 17.81 8.05 10.36
CA ARG A 98 17.52 8.45 11.75
C ARG A 98 17.29 9.95 11.93
N ARG A 99 17.31 10.75 10.87
CA ARG A 99 17.04 12.19 11.00
C ARG A 99 15.57 12.42 11.36
N ARG A 100 15.29 13.42 12.20
CA ARG A 100 13.92 13.73 12.67
C ARG A 100 12.93 14.00 11.53
N ASP A 101 13.42 14.58 10.44
CA ASP A 101 12.68 14.97 9.25
C ASP A 101 12.76 13.95 8.11
N ALA A 102 13.53 12.86 8.27
CA ALA A 102 13.74 11.89 7.21
C ALA A 102 12.43 11.17 6.85
N ARG A 103 12.19 11.07 5.55
CA ARG A 103 11.08 10.31 4.96
C ARG A 103 11.66 9.14 4.19
N LEU A 104 11.13 7.96 4.44
CA LEU A 104 11.54 6.76 3.72
C LEU A 104 10.48 6.46 2.67
N SER A 105 10.88 6.45 1.41
CA SER A 105 10.04 6.04 0.29
C SER A 105 10.44 4.64 -0.14
N PHE A 106 9.46 3.75 -0.24
CA PHE A 106 9.65 2.34 -0.55
C PHE A 106 9.20 2.07 -1.98
N ALA A 107 10.02 1.34 -2.73
CA ALA A 107 9.68 0.87 -4.06
C ALA A 107 10.07 -0.60 -4.24
N PHE A 108 9.24 -1.37 -4.94
CA PHE A 108 9.62 -2.71 -5.37
C PHE A 108 10.37 -2.63 -6.69
N VAL A 109 11.41 -3.44 -6.80
CA VAL A 109 12.20 -3.58 -8.01
C VAL A 109 12.15 -5.03 -8.47
N TYR A 110 11.62 -5.25 -9.68
CA TYR A 110 11.34 -6.58 -10.20
C TYR A 110 11.42 -6.59 -11.74
N PRO A 111 11.75 -7.73 -12.35
CA PRO A 111 11.77 -7.85 -13.81
C PRO A 111 10.35 -7.84 -14.39
N ASP A 112 10.15 -7.09 -15.47
CA ASP A 112 8.94 -7.17 -16.29
C ASP A 112 8.93 -8.44 -17.15
N LYS A 113 7.84 -8.64 -17.88
CA LYS A 113 7.68 -9.78 -18.80
C LYS A 113 8.71 -9.79 -19.94
N ASN A 114 9.36 -8.66 -20.20
CA ASN A 114 10.41 -8.50 -21.22
C ASN A 114 11.82 -8.64 -20.62
N GLY A 115 11.94 -8.98 -19.34
CA GLY A 115 13.21 -9.11 -18.62
C GLY A 115 13.85 -7.78 -18.22
N ARG A 116 13.16 -6.65 -18.37
CA ARG A 116 13.64 -5.32 -17.94
C ARG A 116 13.17 -5.05 -16.51
N PHE A 117 14.08 -4.59 -15.66
CA PHE A 117 13.68 -4.19 -14.31
C PHE A 117 12.75 -2.97 -14.35
N MET A 118 11.76 -2.99 -13.46
CA MET A 118 10.86 -1.89 -13.17
C MET A 118 11.00 -1.51 -11.71
N VAL A 119 10.87 -0.21 -11.43
CA VAL A 119 10.84 0.34 -10.06
C VAL A 119 9.45 0.89 -9.82
N ARG A 120 8.72 0.33 -8.85
CA ARG A 120 7.35 0.71 -8.50
C ARG A 120 7.31 1.21 -7.07
N GLU A 121 7.07 2.51 -6.87
CA GLU A 121 6.83 3.09 -5.55
C GLU A 121 5.55 2.48 -4.93
N VAL A 122 5.63 2.07 -3.66
CA VAL A 122 4.54 1.36 -2.95
C VAL A 122 4.06 2.05 -1.68
N GLY A 123 4.88 2.91 -1.07
CA GLY A 123 4.47 3.69 0.09
C GLY A 123 5.59 4.54 0.69
N LYS A 124 5.22 5.41 1.63
CA LYS A 124 6.16 6.27 2.36
C LYS A 124 5.90 6.21 3.86
N THR A 125 6.97 6.25 4.63
CA THR A 125 6.94 6.39 6.09
C THR A 125 7.78 7.58 6.52
N PHE A 126 7.63 7.95 7.78
CA PHE A 126 8.55 8.88 8.45
C PHE A 126 9.50 8.10 9.34
N SER A 127 10.74 8.59 9.48
CA SER A 127 11.74 8.01 10.38
C SER A 127 11.25 7.87 11.82
N TYR A 128 10.51 8.89 12.29
CA TYR A 128 9.89 8.90 13.60
C TYR A 128 8.38 8.95 13.45
N GLU A 129 7.72 8.23 14.35
CA GLU A 129 6.27 8.23 14.50
C GLU A 129 5.80 9.65 14.81
N GLY A 130 5.06 10.24 13.86
CA GLY A 130 4.41 11.53 14.01
C GLY A 130 2.90 11.39 13.78
N ARG A 131 2.14 12.46 14.03
CA ARG A 131 0.67 12.45 13.81
C ARG A 131 0.24 12.23 12.34
N ARG A 132 1.18 12.10 11.41
CA ARG A 132 0.96 11.86 9.98
C ARG A 132 1.45 10.46 9.63
N GLN A 133 0.67 9.47 10.01
CA GLN A 133 0.89 8.09 9.59
C GLN A 133 0.47 7.97 8.13
N LEU A 134 1.44 7.88 7.21
CA LEU A 134 1.16 7.80 5.77
C LEU A 134 0.79 6.36 5.40
N ASP A 135 1.79 5.47 5.43
CA ASP A 135 1.64 4.09 4.94
C ASP A 135 2.23 3.04 5.90
N ASP A 136 2.54 3.43 7.15
CA ASP A 136 3.24 2.60 8.14
C ASP A 136 2.66 1.19 8.31
N GLY A 137 1.32 1.06 8.29
CA GLY A 137 0.63 -0.20 8.51
C GLY A 137 0.50 -1.10 7.27
N LYS A 138 0.92 -0.64 6.08
CA LYS A 138 0.84 -1.45 4.86
C LYS A 138 1.85 -2.59 4.92
N MET A 139 1.40 -3.79 4.62
CA MET A 139 2.26 -4.98 4.60
C MET A 139 2.81 -5.26 3.20
N LEU A 140 3.97 -5.92 3.13
CA LEU A 140 4.57 -6.35 1.86
C LEU A 140 3.57 -7.16 1.00
N ALA A 141 2.83 -8.08 1.60
CA ALA A 141 1.82 -8.88 0.91
C ALA A 141 0.69 -8.03 0.30
N GLU A 142 0.20 -7.03 1.03
CA GLU A 142 -0.88 -6.14 0.58
C GLU A 142 -0.43 -5.23 -0.56
N LEU A 143 0.87 -4.92 -0.61
CA LEU A 143 1.50 -4.13 -1.64
C LEU A 143 1.84 -4.94 -2.90
N GLY A 144 1.59 -6.25 -2.91
CA GLY A 144 1.87 -7.15 -4.02
C GLY A 144 3.35 -7.47 -4.17
N PHE A 145 4.04 -7.72 -3.05
CA PHE A 145 5.41 -8.24 -3.02
C PHE A 145 5.45 -9.73 -3.39
N GLU A 146 6.36 -10.08 -4.29
CA GLU A 146 6.68 -11.46 -4.64
C GLU A 146 8.09 -11.83 -4.14
N ILE A 147 8.28 -13.11 -3.80
CA ILE A 147 9.59 -13.58 -3.36
C ILE A 147 10.54 -13.52 -4.55
N GLY A 148 11.63 -12.76 -4.40
CA GLY A 148 12.58 -12.48 -5.47
C GLY A 148 12.57 -11.02 -5.91
N ASP A 149 11.52 -10.27 -5.56
CA ASP A 149 11.52 -8.82 -5.70
C ASP A 149 12.57 -8.19 -4.78
N TYR A 150 13.19 -7.12 -5.24
CA TYR A 150 14.04 -6.29 -4.39
C TYR A 150 13.23 -5.13 -3.81
N LEU A 151 13.69 -4.62 -2.68
CA LEU A 151 13.14 -3.41 -2.08
C LEU A 151 14.15 -2.27 -2.24
N ASP A 152 13.74 -1.18 -2.86
CA ASP A 152 14.51 0.06 -2.94
C ASP A 152 13.93 1.10 -1.97
N VAL A 153 14.79 1.68 -1.14
CA VAL A 153 14.42 2.62 -0.08
C VAL A 153 15.15 3.94 -0.28
N ALA A 154 14.39 4.95 -0.71
CA ALA A 154 14.90 6.30 -0.82
C ALA A 154 14.73 7.04 0.52
N ILE A 155 15.83 7.55 1.06
CA ILE A 155 15.88 8.39 2.26
C ILE A 155 15.86 9.85 1.80
N LEU A 156 14.73 10.51 2.03
CA LEU A 156 14.44 11.89 1.61
C LEU A 156 14.51 12.85 2.78
#